data_AF-A0A925CCA0-F1
#
_entry.id   AF-A0A925CCA0-F1
#
_cell.length_a   1.000
_cell.length_b   1.000
_cell.length_c   1.000
_cell.angle_alpha   90.00
_cell.angle_beta   90.00
_cell.angle_gamma   90.00
#
_symmetry.space_group_name_H-M   'P 1'
#
loop_
_entity.id
_entity.type
_entity.pdbx_description
1 polymer ?
#
loop_
_entity_poly.entity_id
_entity_poly.type
_entity_poly.pdbx_seq_one_letter_code
_entity_poly.pdbx_strand_id
1 'polypeptide(L)'
;MKYAVALLGALFLVGCHDPRRAADPGTDLEVLQEPAPETESARSAQDSDHHKRLILDAGAHYREWFRASDWAQVSPLLCIGPPPLAQESEAPASSPHGRKLYYLYVKDWGDYLELSWPSIRATSENPHPAPLDSVIGQTLVKSSFTAIRTTYDPNDLEHGPFLDKTEPVPYAIHDGVVLGVGEPAGLFIMTKLGPATPGTDEGWVYGVTTPDGKSVIRAGMIESCIGCHRQTTRDRLYGQPFSWPEGPDGKRRLPLKPEFQND
;
A
#
# COMPACT_ATOMS: atom_id res chain seq x y z
N MET A 1 10.88 49.19 9.27
CA MET A 1 11.07 49.03 10.73
C MET A 1 12.05 47.90 10.95
N LYS A 2 13.19 48.20 11.59
CA LYS A 2 14.26 47.26 11.93
C LYS A 2 14.07 46.83 13.38
N TYR A 3 13.98 45.54 13.67
CA TYR A 3 14.19 45.05 15.03
C TYR A 3 15.25 43.94 14.98
N ALA A 4 16.43 44.31 15.48
CA ALA A 4 17.45 43.40 15.94
C ALA A 4 17.12 43.04 17.39
N VAL A 5 17.13 41.75 17.73
CA VAL A 5 17.19 41.27 19.11
C VAL A 5 18.38 40.33 19.19
N ALA A 6 19.32 40.72 20.04
CA ALA A 6 20.49 39.96 20.43
C ALA A 6 20.32 39.42 21.86
N LEU A 7 21.22 38.50 22.25
CA LEU A 7 21.52 38.00 23.61
C LEU A 7 20.55 36.93 24.15
N LEU A 8 20.91 35.88 24.87
CA LEU A 8 22.12 35.36 25.58
C LEU A 8 22.07 33.81 25.42
N GLY A 9 23.15 33.04 25.39
CA GLY A 9 24.23 32.96 26.38
C GLY A 9 23.85 32.01 27.52
N ALA A 10 24.17 30.71 27.41
CA ALA A 10 24.26 29.80 28.54
C ALA A 10 25.34 28.75 28.30
N LEU A 11 26.46 28.99 28.98
CA LEU A 11 27.68 28.20 29.08
C LEU A 11 27.41 27.05 30.06
N PHE A 12 27.47 25.79 29.65
CA PHE A 12 27.53 24.67 30.59
C PHE A 12 28.98 24.25 30.81
N LEU A 13 29.36 24.34 32.08
CA LEU A 13 30.68 24.08 32.63
C LEU A 13 31.03 22.60 32.57
N VAL A 14 32.27 22.37 32.18
CA VAL A 14 33.03 21.13 32.30
C VAL A 14 33.12 20.75 33.78
N GLY A 15 32.54 19.61 34.14
CA GLY A 15 32.76 18.96 35.43
C GLY A 15 33.89 17.94 35.33
N CYS A 16 35.05 18.26 35.92
CA CYS A 16 36.10 17.29 36.22
C CYS A 16 35.67 16.44 37.42
N HIS A 17 35.65 15.11 37.31
CA HIS A 17 35.55 14.24 38.48
C HIS A 17 36.43 12.97 38.38
N ASP A 18 37.51 13.04 39.15
CA ASP A 18 38.21 12.03 39.96
C ASP A 18 38.62 10.66 39.36
N PRO A 19 39.92 10.47 39.03
CA PRO A 19 40.51 9.16 38.75
C PRO A 19 41.13 8.60 40.02
N ARG A 20 40.35 7.95 40.90
CA ARG A 20 40.89 7.15 42.01
C ARG A 20 39.85 6.19 42.59
N ARG A 21 39.55 5.11 41.88
CA ARG A 21 38.89 3.94 42.46
C ARG A 21 39.79 2.72 42.32
N ALA A 22 40.12 2.14 43.48
CA ALA A 22 40.98 0.99 43.65
C ALA A 22 40.47 -0.21 42.85
N ALA A 23 41.41 -0.94 42.24
CA ALA A 23 41.17 -2.21 41.59
C ALA A 23 40.68 -3.24 42.60
N ASP A 24 39.53 -3.83 42.31
CA ASP A 24 38.96 -4.99 43.00
C ASP A 24 39.52 -6.26 42.32
N PRO A 25 40.29 -7.12 43.00
CA PRO A 25 40.78 -8.36 42.42
C PRO A 25 39.77 -9.47 42.70
N GLY A 26 38.90 -9.77 41.73
CA GLY A 26 38.16 -11.05 41.77
C GLY A 26 36.73 -11.04 41.29
N THR A 27 36.38 -10.27 40.26
CA THR A 27 35.21 -10.62 39.45
C THR A 27 35.72 -11.46 38.28
N ASP A 28 35.50 -12.76 38.35
CA ASP A 28 35.61 -13.64 37.18
C ASP A 28 34.68 -13.06 36.12
N LEU A 29 35.27 -12.33 35.17
CA LEU A 29 34.60 -11.92 33.94
C LEU A 29 34.31 -13.22 33.20
N GLU A 30 33.15 -13.80 33.49
CA GLU A 30 32.51 -14.78 32.65
C GLU A 30 32.41 -14.11 31.27
N VAL A 31 33.32 -14.50 30.38
CA VAL A 31 33.37 -14.05 29.00
C VAL A 31 32.04 -14.47 28.41
N LEU A 32 31.08 -13.54 28.36
CA LEU A 32 29.82 -13.72 27.68
C LEU A 32 30.17 -14.01 26.23
N GLN A 33 30.15 -15.31 25.91
CA GLN A 33 30.46 -15.82 24.60
C GLN A 33 29.42 -15.22 23.66
N GLU A 34 29.86 -14.32 22.77
CA GLU A 34 28.95 -13.75 21.76
C GLU A 34 28.31 -14.92 21.00
N PRO A 35 26.96 -14.95 20.88
CA PRO A 35 26.29 -16.05 20.22
C PRO A 35 26.81 -16.16 18.79
N ALA A 36 27.10 -17.38 18.35
CA ALA A 36 27.57 -17.66 17.01
C ALA A 36 26.63 -16.99 15.98
N PRO A 37 27.16 -16.42 14.87
CA PRO A 37 26.33 -15.79 13.87
C PRO A 37 25.33 -16.81 13.34
N GLU A 38 24.03 -16.54 13.54
CA GLU A 38 22.98 -17.36 12.98
C GLU A 38 23.16 -17.46 11.47
N THR A 39 23.07 -18.69 10.95
CA THR A 39 23.21 -18.93 9.51
C THR A 39 22.12 -18.20 8.73
N GLU A 40 22.49 -17.64 7.58
CA GLU A 40 21.59 -16.89 6.67
C GLU A 40 20.33 -17.68 6.29
N SER A 41 20.45 -19.01 6.16
CA SER A 41 19.33 -19.91 5.90
C SER A 41 18.27 -19.89 7.02
N ALA A 42 18.70 -19.97 8.29
CA ALA A 42 17.79 -19.95 9.43
C ALA A 42 17.05 -18.61 9.54
N ARG A 43 17.75 -17.50 9.29
CA ARG A 43 17.14 -16.16 9.26
C ARG A 43 16.10 -16.04 8.15
N SER A 44 16.43 -16.51 6.93
CA SER A 44 15.50 -16.46 5.79
C SER A 44 14.18 -17.23 6.04
N ALA A 45 14.26 -18.35 6.76
CA ALA A 45 13.08 -19.13 7.13
C ALA A 45 12.22 -18.40 8.19
N GLN A 46 12.86 -17.83 9.21
CA GLN A 46 12.19 -17.06 10.25
C GLN A 46 11.50 -15.81 9.71
N ASP A 47 12.17 -15.07 8.81
CA ASP A 47 11.60 -13.88 8.15
C ASP A 47 10.39 -14.27 7.30
N SER A 48 10.48 -15.37 6.55
CA SER A 48 9.35 -15.91 5.79
C SER A 48 8.14 -16.21 6.68
N ASP A 49 8.33 -16.81 7.85
CA ASP A 49 7.23 -17.15 8.76
C ASP A 49 6.66 -15.91 9.46
N HIS A 50 7.49 -14.91 9.76
CA HIS A 50 7.01 -13.61 10.23
C HIS A 50 6.13 -12.93 9.17
N HIS A 51 6.58 -12.88 7.92
CA HIS A 51 5.80 -12.31 6.81
C HIS A 51 4.45 -13.02 6.64
N LYS A 52 4.42 -14.36 6.65
CA LYS A 52 3.15 -15.10 6.57
C LYS A 52 2.17 -14.73 7.69
N ARG A 53 2.65 -14.56 8.92
CA ARG A 53 1.80 -14.15 10.05
C ARG A 53 1.20 -12.77 9.85
N LEU A 54 1.98 -11.79 9.38
CA LEU A 54 1.48 -10.45 9.04
C LEU A 54 0.39 -10.50 7.97
N ILE A 55 0.59 -11.31 6.91
CA ILE A 55 -0.37 -11.46 5.82
C ILE A 55 -1.67 -12.13 6.32
N LEU A 56 -1.58 -13.15 7.19
CA LEU A 56 -2.76 -13.81 7.77
C LEU A 56 -3.53 -12.88 8.71
N ASP A 57 -2.81 -12.13 9.56
CA ASP A 57 -3.41 -11.14 10.46
C ASP A 57 -4.19 -10.08 9.67
N ALA A 58 -3.57 -9.54 8.62
CA ALA A 58 -4.24 -8.63 7.69
C ALA A 58 -5.47 -9.26 7.03
N GLY A 59 -5.35 -10.51 6.54
CA GLY A 59 -6.45 -11.24 5.94
C GLY A 59 -7.63 -11.50 6.89
N ALA A 60 -7.36 -11.62 8.19
CA ALA A 60 -8.39 -11.81 9.22
C ALA A 60 -9.15 -10.52 9.56
N HIS A 61 -8.45 -9.37 9.56
CA HIS A 61 -8.99 -8.12 10.11
C HIS A 61 -9.34 -7.04 9.06
N TYR A 62 -9.02 -7.22 7.78
CA TYR A 62 -9.15 -6.15 6.79
C TYR A 62 -10.56 -5.55 6.65
N ARG A 63 -11.60 -6.33 6.95
CA ARG A 63 -13.00 -5.87 6.87
C ARG A 63 -13.37 -4.89 7.97
N GLU A 64 -12.57 -4.80 9.02
CA GLU A 64 -12.71 -3.81 10.10
C GLU A 64 -12.08 -2.46 9.70
N TRP A 65 -11.29 -2.43 8.62
CA TRP A 65 -10.59 -1.24 8.18
C TRP A 65 -11.41 -0.40 7.20
N PHE A 66 -10.93 0.81 6.94
CA PHE A 66 -11.58 1.69 5.99
C PHE A 66 -11.50 1.10 4.58
N ARG A 67 -12.65 1.01 3.91
CA ARG A 67 -12.73 0.63 2.50
C ARG A 67 -12.44 1.88 1.66
N ALA A 68 -11.21 1.99 1.16
CA ALA A 68 -10.75 3.12 0.35
C ALA A 68 -11.50 3.28 -0.98
N SER A 69 -12.24 2.25 -1.41
CA SER A 69 -13.08 2.26 -2.60
C SER A 69 -14.50 1.76 -2.26
N ASP A 70 -15.48 2.65 -2.19
CA ASP A 70 -16.90 2.26 -2.07
C ASP A 70 -17.47 1.57 -3.33
N TRP A 71 -16.63 1.47 -4.37
CA TRP A 71 -16.95 0.95 -5.68
C TRP A 71 -15.93 -0.13 -6.05
N ALA A 72 -16.39 -1.20 -6.72
CA ALA A 72 -15.50 -2.22 -7.26
C ALA A 72 -14.55 -1.59 -8.30
N GLN A 73 -13.25 -1.71 -8.08
CA GLN A 73 -12.17 -1.24 -8.97
C GLN A 73 -11.64 -2.42 -9.81
N VAL A 74 -10.88 -2.18 -10.89
CA VAL A 74 -10.20 -3.23 -11.67
C VAL A 74 -8.69 -2.96 -11.71
N SER A 75 -7.89 -3.98 -11.40
CA SER A 75 -6.45 -3.83 -11.15
C SER A 75 -5.67 -4.02 -12.46
N PRO A 76 -4.64 -3.23 -12.81
CA PRO A 76 -3.76 -2.51 -11.88
C PRO A 76 -4.02 -1.00 -11.76
N LEU A 77 -4.97 -0.45 -12.51
CA LEU A 77 -5.23 0.99 -12.49
C LEU A 77 -6.01 1.39 -11.23
N LEU A 78 -5.51 2.43 -10.55
CA LEU A 78 -6.13 3.22 -9.48
C LEU A 78 -6.15 2.63 -8.06
N CYS A 79 -5.33 3.23 -7.19
CA CYS A 79 -5.57 3.29 -5.74
C CYS A 79 -5.87 4.77 -5.38
N ILE A 80 -6.95 5.33 -5.98
CA ILE A 80 -7.60 6.68 -5.85
C ILE A 80 -7.66 7.47 -7.19
N GLY A 81 -8.83 8.07 -7.52
CA GLY A 81 -9.16 8.62 -8.84
C GLY A 81 -9.92 9.97 -8.87
N PRO A 82 -10.41 10.41 -10.05
CA PRO A 82 -11.56 11.32 -10.24
C PRO A 82 -12.79 10.53 -10.83
N PRO A 83 -13.95 11.14 -11.22
CA PRO A 83 -15.34 10.62 -11.10
C PRO A 83 -15.67 9.29 -11.85
N PRO A 84 -16.84 8.66 -11.56
CA PRO A 84 -16.99 7.21 -11.42
C PRO A 84 -17.20 6.49 -12.74
N LEU A 85 -16.11 6.05 -13.36
CA LEU A 85 -16.17 5.22 -14.55
C LEU A 85 -15.13 4.10 -14.38
N ALA A 86 -15.61 2.87 -14.44
CA ALA A 86 -14.76 1.71 -14.28
C ALA A 86 -13.84 1.55 -15.50
N GLN A 87 -12.73 0.86 -15.28
CA GLN A 87 -11.68 0.65 -16.27
C GLN A 87 -11.28 -0.82 -16.23
N GLU A 88 -10.67 -1.36 -17.29
CA GLU A 88 -10.13 -2.72 -17.32
C GLU A 88 -8.63 -2.70 -17.09
N SER A 89 -8.09 -3.86 -16.74
CA SER A 89 -6.66 -4.05 -16.71
C SER A 89 -6.12 -4.07 -18.14
N GLU A 90 -5.12 -3.24 -18.46
CA GLU A 90 -4.37 -3.38 -19.73
C GLU A 90 -3.62 -4.73 -19.83
N ALA A 91 -3.71 -5.58 -18.80
CA ALA A 91 -3.20 -6.93 -18.85
C ALA A 91 -3.98 -7.70 -19.93
N PRO A 92 -3.30 -8.42 -20.85
CA PRO A 92 -3.99 -9.21 -21.86
C PRO A 92 -5.06 -10.10 -21.22
N ALA A 93 -6.14 -10.40 -21.93
CA ALA A 93 -7.17 -11.32 -21.44
C ALA A 93 -6.59 -12.71 -21.06
N SER A 94 -5.43 -13.07 -21.58
CA SER A 94 -4.66 -14.27 -21.22
C SER A 94 -3.86 -14.15 -19.92
N SER A 95 -3.74 -12.95 -19.34
CA SER A 95 -3.04 -12.71 -18.08
C SER A 95 -3.90 -13.16 -16.91
N PRO A 96 -3.31 -13.82 -15.90
CA PRO A 96 -4.01 -14.19 -14.66
C PRO A 96 -4.48 -12.99 -13.82
N HIS A 97 -4.09 -11.77 -14.20
CA HIS A 97 -4.55 -10.50 -13.63
C HIS A 97 -5.58 -9.76 -14.51
N GLY A 98 -5.91 -10.30 -15.69
CA GLY A 98 -6.98 -9.82 -16.57
C GLY A 98 -8.34 -9.88 -15.88
N ARG A 99 -9.13 -8.80 -15.95
CA ARG A 99 -10.60 -8.83 -15.74
C ARG A 99 -11.10 -9.19 -14.32
N LYS A 100 -10.38 -8.82 -13.26
CA LYS A 100 -10.84 -8.97 -11.87
C LYS A 100 -11.43 -7.67 -11.34
N LEU A 101 -12.51 -7.79 -10.57
CA LEU A 101 -13.01 -6.70 -9.74
C LEU A 101 -12.38 -6.79 -8.36
N TYR A 102 -12.17 -5.66 -7.69
CA TYR A 102 -11.64 -5.66 -6.33
C TYR A 102 -12.14 -4.48 -5.49
N TYR A 103 -12.13 -4.67 -4.18
CA TYR A 103 -12.23 -3.60 -3.20
C TYR A 103 -10.88 -3.42 -2.50
N LEU A 104 -10.52 -2.16 -2.21
CA LEU A 104 -9.33 -1.82 -1.45
C LEU A 104 -9.69 -1.47 -0.01
N TYR A 105 -9.02 -2.11 0.93
CA TYR A 105 -9.11 -1.83 2.35
C TYR A 105 -7.76 -1.34 2.85
N VAL A 106 -7.78 -0.36 3.75
CA VAL A 106 -6.61 0.39 4.19
C VAL A 106 -6.68 0.54 5.70
N LYS A 107 -5.66 0.05 6.40
CA LYS A 107 -5.58 0.09 7.86
C LYS A 107 -5.53 1.52 8.40
N ASP A 108 -4.55 2.31 7.96
CA ASP A 108 -4.35 3.69 8.41
C ASP A 108 -4.82 4.68 7.34
N TRP A 109 -6.14 4.95 7.29
CA TRP A 109 -6.76 5.75 6.23
C TRP A 109 -6.18 7.16 6.09
N GLY A 110 -5.89 7.83 7.21
CA GLY A 110 -5.33 9.19 7.21
C GLY A 110 -3.98 9.25 6.52
N ASP A 111 -3.06 8.36 6.91
CA ASP A 111 -1.71 8.29 6.32
C ASP A 111 -1.77 7.90 4.85
N TYR A 112 -2.63 6.93 4.51
CA TYR A 112 -2.87 6.57 3.12
C TYR A 112 -3.39 7.74 2.29
N LEU A 113 -4.32 8.55 2.81
CA LEU A 113 -4.81 9.75 2.13
C LEU A 113 -3.72 10.80 1.92
N GLU A 114 -2.86 11.03 2.91
CA GLU A 114 -1.75 12.00 2.75
C GLU A 114 -0.78 11.59 1.64
N LEU A 115 -0.54 10.29 1.49
CA LEU A 115 0.36 9.74 0.48
C LEU A 115 -0.29 9.72 -0.91
N SER A 116 -1.56 9.31 -0.95
CA SER A 116 -2.32 9.11 -2.17
C SER A 116 -2.94 10.38 -2.72
N TRP A 117 -3.19 11.43 -1.93
CA TRP A 117 -3.87 12.65 -2.42
C TRP A 117 -2.90 13.85 -2.54
N PRO A 118 -2.58 14.36 -3.74
CA PRO A 118 -1.55 15.38 -3.93
C PRO A 118 -2.03 16.79 -3.66
N SER A 119 -3.33 17.05 -3.72
CA SER A 119 -3.83 18.42 -3.71
C SER A 119 -3.68 19.11 -2.36
N ILE A 120 -3.21 18.41 -1.31
CA ILE A 120 -2.88 19.06 -0.04
C ILE A 120 -1.48 19.70 -0.09
N ARG A 121 -0.55 19.23 -0.95
CA ARG A 121 0.85 19.70 -0.90
C ARG A 121 1.50 20.06 -2.25
N ALA A 122 0.92 19.65 -3.38
CA ALA A 122 1.40 20.11 -4.68
C ALA A 122 0.89 21.53 -4.92
N THR A 123 1.72 22.54 -4.63
CA THR A 123 1.46 23.94 -4.97
C THR A 123 2.11 24.27 -6.31
N SER A 124 1.76 25.41 -6.92
CA SER A 124 2.51 25.93 -8.08
C SER A 124 4.00 26.12 -7.78
N GLU A 125 4.37 26.27 -6.51
CA GLU A 125 5.73 26.44 -6.02
C GLU A 125 6.44 25.10 -5.77
N ASN A 126 5.69 24.01 -5.61
CA ASN A 126 6.22 22.66 -5.43
C ASN A 126 5.43 21.64 -6.26
N PRO A 127 5.62 21.63 -7.59
CA PRO A 127 4.90 20.71 -8.48
C PRO A 127 5.32 19.25 -8.29
N HIS A 128 6.45 19.01 -7.61
CA HIS A 128 7.02 17.69 -7.37
C HIS A 128 7.44 17.57 -5.89
N PRO A 129 6.48 17.41 -4.96
CA PRO A 129 6.83 17.17 -3.56
C PRO A 129 7.74 15.94 -3.48
N ALA A 130 8.69 15.99 -2.55
CA ALA A 130 9.62 14.89 -2.31
C ALA A 130 8.87 13.55 -2.16
N PRO A 131 9.48 12.42 -2.56
CA PRO A 131 8.89 11.10 -2.33
C PRO A 131 8.45 10.99 -0.87
N LEU A 132 7.19 10.64 -0.68
CA LEU A 132 6.65 10.39 0.65
C LEU A 132 6.71 8.90 0.91
N ASP A 133 7.39 8.53 1.99
CA ASP A 133 7.42 7.17 2.48
C ASP A 133 6.13 6.84 3.22
N SER A 134 5.62 5.62 3.02
CA SER A 134 4.51 5.11 3.79
C SER A 134 4.90 4.88 5.24
N VAL A 135 3.94 5.10 6.14
CA VAL A 135 4.16 4.83 7.56
C VAL A 135 4.39 3.34 7.80
N ILE A 136 5.36 3.02 8.67
CA ILE A 136 5.58 1.64 9.11
C ILE A 136 4.31 1.16 9.82
N GLY A 137 3.84 -0.02 9.43
CA GLY A 137 2.59 -0.61 9.93
C GLY A 137 1.39 -0.43 8.99
N GLN A 138 1.50 0.44 7.98
CA GLN A 138 0.47 0.60 6.96
C GLN A 138 0.24 -0.74 6.24
N THR A 139 -1.03 -1.16 6.20
CA THR A 139 -1.44 -2.35 5.44
C THR A 139 -2.54 -2.00 4.47
N LEU A 140 -2.45 -2.58 3.27
CA LEU A 140 -3.46 -2.50 2.22
C LEU A 140 -3.87 -3.92 1.82
N VAL A 141 -5.18 -4.12 1.64
CA VAL A 141 -5.75 -5.40 1.22
C VAL A 141 -6.68 -5.18 0.04
N LYS A 142 -6.34 -5.79 -1.10
CA LYS A 142 -7.21 -5.90 -2.27
C LYS A 142 -8.00 -7.20 -2.19
N SER A 143 -9.28 -7.10 -1.90
CA SER A 143 -10.22 -8.23 -1.93
C SER A 143 -10.75 -8.38 -3.36
N SER A 144 -10.36 -9.44 -4.06
CA SER A 144 -10.62 -9.60 -5.50
C SER A 144 -11.72 -10.62 -5.79
N PHE A 145 -12.40 -10.43 -6.91
CA PHE A 145 -13.53 -11.23 -7.40
C PHE A 145 -13.38 -11.46 -8.91
N THR A 146 -13.97 -12.55 -9.40
CA THR A 146 -14.17 -12.71 -10.84
C THR A 146 -15.16 -11.65 -11.34
N ALA A 147 -14.99 -11.17 -12.56
CA ALA A 147 -15.98 -10.31 -13.19
C ALA A 147 -17.00 -11.18 -13.94
N ILE A 148 -18.28 -10.99 -13.65
CA ILE A 148 -19.39 -11.61 -14.40
C ILE A 148 -20.14 -10.53 -15.16
N ARG A 149 -20.52 -10.80 -16.42
CA ARG A 149 -21.42 -9.89 -17.13
C ARG A 149 -22.77 -9.91 -16.44
N THR A 150 -23.31 -8.74 -16.13
CA THR A 150 -24.61 -8.59 -15.48
C THR A 150 -25.59 -7.86 -16.39
N THR A 151 -26.87 -8.02 -16.11
CA THR A 151 -27.98 -7.32 -16.77
C THR A 151 -28.47 -6.13 -15.94
N TYR A 152 -27.73 -5.71 -14.91
CA TYR A 152 -28.07 -4.50 -14.16
C TYR A 152 -28.15 -3.30 -15.11
N ASP A 153 -29.24 -2.54 -15.02
CA ASP A 153 -29.31 -1.23 -15.65
C ASP A 153 -28.48 -0.26 -14.81
N PRO A 154 -27.44 0.39 -15.37
CA PRO A 154 -26.68 1.41 -14.68
C PRO A 154 -27.55 2.52 -14.05
N ASN A 155 -28.70 2.83 -14.65
CA ASN A 155 -29.61 3.88 -14.17
C ASN A 155 -30.39 3.44 -12.93
N ASP A 156 -30.66 2.14 -12.78
CA ASP A 156 -31.29 1.57 -11.58
C ASP A 156 -30.36 1.65 -10.36
N LEU A 157 -29.06 1.85 -10.60
CA LEU A 157 -28.02 1.84 -9.57
C LEU A 157 -27.77 3.24 -8.99
N GLU A 158 -28.13 4.31 -9.71
CA GLU A 158 -28.13 5.68 -9.17
C GLU A 158 -29.28 5.92 -8.17
N HIS A 159 -30.38 5.16 -8.26
CA HIS A 159 -31.62 5.42 -7.52
C HIS A 159 -32.10 4.21 -6.69
N GLY A 160 -31.39 3.08 -6.73
CA GLY A 160 -31.79 1.83 -6.12
C GLY A 160 -31.63 1.77 -4.60
N PRO A 161 -32.34 0.83 -3.92
CA PRO A 161 -32.26 0.61 -2.46
C PRO A 161 -30.89 0.08 -1.98
N PHE A 162 -29.92 -0.09 -2.88
CA PHE A 162 -28.56 -0.57 -2.62
C PHE A 162 -27.63 0.50 -2.02
N LEU A 163 -28.13 1.71 -1.75
CA LEU A 163 -27.44 2.71 -0.93
C LEU A 163 -27.69 2.52 0.57
N ASP A 164 -27.89 1.28 1.03
CA ASP A 164 -27.42 0.97 2.37
C ASP A 164 -25.90 1.16 2.32
N LYS A 165 -25.41 2.27 2.88
CA LYS A 165 -24.01 2.72 2.83
C LYS A 165 -23.02 1.67 3.35
N THR A 166 -23.52 0.59 3.94
CA THR A 166 -22.73 -0.54 4.45
C THR A 166 -22.34 -1.54 3.37
N GLU A 167 -23.11 -1.68 2.29
CA GLU A 167 -22.83 -2.66 1.22
C GLU A 167 -22.09 -2.01 0.03
N PRO A 168 -21.04 -2.64 -0.50
CA PRO A 168 -20.30 -2.09 -1.64
C PRO A 168 -21.12 -2.13 -2.92
N VAL A 169 -20.90 -1.15 -3.81
CA VAL A 169 -21.46 -1.19 -5.16
C VAL A 169 -20.90 -2.43 -5.89
N PRO A 170 -21.76 -3.41 -6.26
CA PRO A 170 -21.30 -4.74 -6.68
C PRO A 170 -20.96 -4.81 -8.17
N TYR A 171 -20.70 -3.67 -8.83
CA TYR A 171 -20.47 -3.64 -10.27
C TYR A 171 -19.47 -2.57 -10.70
N ALA A 172 -19.04 -2.71 -11.96
CA ALA A 172 -18.17 -1.83 -12.70
C ALA A 172 -18.65 -1.80 -14.17
N ILE A 173 -18.62 -0.64 -14.82
CA ILE A 173 -18.87 -0.52 -16.26
C ILE A 173 -17.53 -0.52 -16.98
N HIS A 174 -17.33 -1.46 -17.89
CA HIS A 174 -16.13 -1.57 -18.69
C HIS A 174 -16.47 -1.80 -20.16
N ASP A 175 -15.97 -0.96 -21.08
CA ASP A 175 -16.29 -0.98 -22.51
C ASP A 175 -17.80 -1.05 -22.81
N GLY A 176 -18.59 -0.27 -22.06
CA GLY A 176 -20.06 -0.27 -22.18
C GLY A 176 -20.75 -1.53 -21.64
N VAL A 177 -20.00 -2.46 -21.05
CA VAL A 177 -20.53 -3.67 -20.41
C VAL A 177 -20.57 -3.49 -18.91
N VAL A 178 -21.73 -3.73 -18.30
CA VAL A 178 -21.85 -3.81 -16.85
C VAL A 178 -21.32 -5.16 -16.38
N LEU A 179 -20.32 -5.12 -15.51
CA LEU A 179 -19.67 -6.26 -14.87
C LEU A 179 -20.04 -6.28 -13.39
N GLY A 180 -20.63 -7.36 -12.90
CA GLY A 180 -20.85 -7.60 -11.47
C GLY A 180 -19.71 -8.38 -10.83
N VAL A 181 -19.61 -8.31 -9.50
CA VAL A 181 -18.74 -9.21 -8.71
C VAL A 181 -19.28 -10.64 -8.76
N GLY A 182 -18.44 -11.58 -9.17
CA GLY A 182 -18.68 -13.02 -9.12
C GLY A 182 -18.00 -13.66 -7.92
N GLU A 183 -17.42 -14.85 -8.14
CA GLU A 183 -16.73 -15.62 -7.11
C GLU A 183 -15.49 -14.89 -6.55
N PRO A 184 -15.26 -14.96 -5.22
CA PRO A 184 -14.01 -14.48 -4.61
C PRO A 184 -12.75 -15.14 -5.22
N ALA A 185 -11.76 -14.33 -5.61
CA ALA A 185 -10.57 -14.78 -6.36
C ALA A 185 -9.26 -14.76 -5.55
N GLY A 186 -9.27 -14.19 -4.34
CA GLY A 186 -8.10 -14.12 -3.45
C GLY A 186 -7.90 -12.72 -2.87
N LEU A 187 -7.07 -12.63 -1.82
CA LEU A 187 -6.61 -11.35 -1.29
C LEU A 187 -5.20 -11.08 -1.77
N PHE A 188 -4.94 -9.83 -2.15
CA PHE A 188 -3.59 -9.31 -2.39
C PHE A 188 -3.29 -8.29 -1.30
N ILE A 189 -2.27 -8.56 -0.51
CA ILE A 189 -1.98 -7.85 0.73
C ILE A 189 -0.59 -7.24 0.60
N MET A 190 -0.44 -6.02 1.10
CA MET A 190 0.89 -5.41 1.29
C MET A 190 0.96 -4.71 2.63
N THR A 191 2.08 -4.89 3.32
CA THR A 191 2.35 -4.28 4.63
C THR A 191 3.71 -3.60 4.61
N LYS A 192 3.75 -2.35 5.07
CA LYS A 192 4.99 -1.58 5.22
C LYS A 192 5.65 -1.91 6.56
N LEU A 193 6.88 -2.39 6.50
CA LEU A 193 7.80 -2.58 7.63
C LEU A 193 8.94 -1.55 7.55
N GLY A 194 9.95 -1.69 8.42
CA GLY A 194 11.15 -0.88 8.33
C GLY A 194 11.88 -1.10 6.99
N PRO A 195 12.46 -0.07 6.37
CA PRO A 195 13.07 -0.19 5.04
C PRO A 195 14.27 -1.15 4.98
N ALA A 196 14.91 -1.40 6.13
CA ALA A 196 16.02 -2.34 6.27
C ALA A 196 15.58 -3.76 6.69
N THR A 197 14.27 -4.05 6.79
CA THR A 197 13.79 -5.38 7.15
C THR A 197 14.20 -6.40 6.07
N PRO A 198 14.92 -7.48 6.42
CA PRO A 198 15.33 -8.48 5.45
C PRO A 198 14.14 -9.14 4.73
N GLY A 199 14.35 -9.52 3.46
CA GLY A 199 13.30 -10.19 2.68
C GLY A 199 12.12 -9.30 2.28
N THR A 200 12.32 -7.97 2.26
CA THR A 200 11.31 -6.97 1.85
C THR A 200 11.79 -6.12 0.67
N ASP A 201 10.86 -5.46 -0.02
CA ASP A 201 11.14 -4.45 -1.05
C ASP A 201 11.07 -3.05 -0.43
N GLU A 202 12.20 -2.55 0.07
CA GLU A 202 12.26 -1.26 0.79
C GLU A 202 11.25 -1.20 1.96
N GLY A 203 11.15 -2.29 2.72
CA GLY A 203 10.19 -2.44 3.81
C GLY A 203 8.84 -3.01 3.40
N TRP A 204 8.52 -3.11 2.10
CA TRP A 204 7.26 -3.71 1.68
C TRP A 204 7.31 -5.25 1.67
N VAL A 205 6.37 -5.84 2.39
CA VAL A 205 6.03 -7.27 2.32
C VAL A 205 4.77 -7.41 1.50
N TYR A 206 4.78 -8.32 0.52
CA TYR A 206 3.61 -8.65 -0.29
C TYR A 206 3.06 -10.01 0.11
N GLY A 207 1.77 -10.21 -0.04
CA GLY A 207 1.07 -11.44 0.27
C GLY A 207 -0.03 -11.75 -0.73
N VAL A 208 -0.20 -13.04 -1.03
CA VAL A 208 -1.36 -13.56 -1.77
C VAL A 208 -1.96 -14.67 -0.92
N THR A 209 -3.26 -14.61 -0.67
CA THR A 209 -3.97 -15.60 0.14
C THR A 209 -5.10 -16.26 -0.64
N THR A 210 -5.65 -17.34 -0.07
CA THR A 210 -6.97 -17.82 -0.42
C THR A 210 -8.04 -16.73 -0.22
N PRO A 211 -9.19 -16.82 -0.89
CA PRO A 211 -10.23 -15.79 -0.78
C PRO A 211 -10.80 -15.57 0.63
N ASP A 212 -10.74 -16.60 1.48
CA ASP A 212 -11.14 -16.53 2.89
C ASP A 212 -10.07 -15.92 3.83
N GLY A 213 -8.89 -15.58 3.30
CA GLY A 213 -7.78 -15.02 4.07
C GLY A 213 -7.08 -16.00 5.00
N LYS A 214 -7.45 -17.29 5.01
CA LYS A 214 -6.96 -18.26 6.02
C LYS A 214 -5.66 -18.97 5.64
N SER A 215 -5.31 -18.99 4.35
CA SER A 215 -4.10 -19.65 3.87
C SER A 215 -3.27 -18.71 3.01
N VAL A 216 -1.97 -18.64 3.29
CA VAL A 216 -1.01 -17.89 2.48
C VAL A 216 -0.55 -18.75 1.30
N ILE A 217 -0.77 -18.26 0.09
CA ILE A 217 -0.23 -18.84 -1.15
C ILE A 217 1.21 -18.38 -1.35
N ARG A 218 1.48 -17.08 -1.13
CA ARG A 218 2.82 -16.46 -1.19
C ARG A 218 2.94 -15.31 -0.19
N ALA A 219 4.12 -15.11 0.39
CA ALA A 219 4.44 -13.94 1.21
C ALA A 219 5.92 -13.53 1.06
N GLY A 220 6.24 -12.25 1.31
CA GLY A 220 7.59 -11.68 1.20
C GLY A 220 7.77 -10.85 -0.07
N MET A 221 8.96 -10.91 -0.67
CA MET A 221 9.21 -10.31 -1.99
C MET A 221 8.54 -11.12 -3.09
N ILE A 222 7.47 -10.59 -3.69
CA ILE A 222 6.80 -11.21 -4.83
C ILE A 222 7.13 -10.41 -6.08
N GLU A 223 8.01 -10.94 -6.94
CA GLU A 223 8.56 -10.24 -8.11
C GLU A 223 7.49 -9.61 -9.02
N SER A 224 6.39 -10.34 -9.28
CA SER A 224 5.28 -9.84 -10.09
C SER A 224 4.58 -8.62 -9.48
N CYS A 225 4.54 -8.52 -8.14
CA CYS A 225 4.00 -7.36 -7.44
C CYS A 225 5.00 -6.20 -7.49
N ILE A 226 6.25 -6.49 -7.12
CA ILE A 226 7.36 -5.52 -7.08
C ILE A 226 7.53 -4.82 -8.43
N GLY A 227 7.50 -5.58 -9.54
CA GLY A 227 7.73 -5.05 -10.88
C GLY A 227 6.79 -3.91 -11.27
N CYS A 228 5.51 -3.99 -10.87
CA CYS A 228 4.56 -2.90 -11.09
C CYS A 228 4.73 -1.82 -10.02
N HIS A 229 4.71 -2.20 -8.74
CA HIS A 229 4.67 -1.27 -7.62
C HIS A 229 5.93 -0.37 -7.54
N ARG A 230 7.10 -0.82 -8.01
CA ARG A 230 8.31 0.01 -8.11
C ARG A 230 8.18 1.21 -9.05
N GLN A 231 7.21 1.19 -9.95
CA GLN A 231 7.03 2.24 -10.94
C GLN A 231 6.31 3.46 -10.36
N THR A 232 5.75 3.35 -9.15
CA THR A 232 5.05 4.48 -8.52
C THR A 232 6.03 5.43 -7.85
N THR A 233 5.68 6.71 -7.82
CA THR A 233 6.46 7.75 -7.13
C THR A 233 6.07 7.93 -5.67
N ARG A 234 5.24 7.04 -5.13
CA ARG A 234 4.58 7.17 -3.82
C ARG A 234 4.80 5.92 -2.98
N ASP A 235 6.07 5.57 -2.80
CA ASP A 235 6.50 4.42 -1.99
C ASP A 235 5.65 3.16 -2.24
N ARG A 236 5.68 2.68 -3.49
CA ARG A 236 4.94 1.49 -3.94
C ARG A 236 3.42 1.63 -3.92
N LEU A 237 2.83 2.72 -3.44
CA LEU A 237 1.40 2.94 -3.51
C LEU A 237 1.00 3.45 -4.88
N TYR A 238 -0.07 2.88 -5.41
CA TYR A 238 -0.86 3.59 -6.41
C TYR A 238 -1.75 4.56 -5.64
N GLY A 239 -2.05 5.69 -6.25
CA GLY A 239 -2.69 6.80 -5.52
C GLY A 239 -3.55 7.65 -6.43
N GLN A 240 -3.07 7.86 -7.65
CA GLN A 240 -3.56 8.91 -8.51
C GLN A 240 -3.35 8.56 -9.99
N PRO A 241 -4.13 9.18 -10.88
CA PRO A 241 -3.87 9.12 -12.32
C PRO A 241 -2.43 9.48 -12.74
N PHE A 242 -1.74 10.32 -11.97
CA PHE A 242 -0.39 10.82 -12.28
C PHE A 242 0.72 10.20 -11.42
N SER A 243 0.43 9.17 -10.61
CA SER A 243 1.48 8.36 -9.97
C SER A 243 2.11 7.32 -10.92
N TRP A 244 1.67 7.28 -12.18
CA TRP A 244 2.22 6.44 -13.24
C TRP A 244 3.37 7.14 -13.96
N PRO A 245 4.41 6.39 -14.39
CA PRO A 245 5.39 6.91 -15.32
C PRO A 245 4.69 7.32 -16.63
N GLU A 246 5.20 8.37 -17.27
CA GLU A 246 4.76 8.73 -18.62
C GLU A 246 5.00 7.55 -19.57
N GLY A 247 4.02 7.29 -20.44
CA GLY A 247 4.18 6.28 -21.48
C GLY A 247 5.35 6.63 -22.41
N PRO A 248 5.78 5.71 -23.28
CA PRO A 248 6.86 5.96 -24.25
C PRO A 248 6.54 7.11 -25.22
N ASP A 249 5.29 7.54 -25.32
CA ASP A 249 4.82 8.71 -26.07
C ASP A 249 4.88 10.02 -25.25
N GLY A 250 5.44 10.00 -24.04
CA GLY A 250 5.49 11.15 -23.13
C GLY A 250 4.14 11.54 -22.55
N LYS A 251 3.08 10.75 -22.80
CA LYS A 251 1.75 11.03 -22.27
C LYS A 251 1.55 10.22 -21.01
N ARG A 252 1.10 10.88 -19.94
CA ARG A 252 0.49 10.17 -18.82
C ARG A 252 -0.80 9.59 -19.34
N ARG A 253 -0.89 8.27 -19.39
CA ARG A 253 -2.15 7.58 -19.59
C ARG A 253 -2.98 7.83 -18.35
N LEU A 254 -3.70 8.95 -18.37
CA LEU A 254 -4.84 9.10 -17.48
C LEU A 254 -5.76 7.91 -17.79
N PRO A 255 -6.43 7.38 -16.76
CA PRO A 255 -7.55 6.50 -17.02
C PRO A 255 -8.47 7.19 -18.03
N LEU A 256 -8.75 6.51 -19.14
CA LEU A 256 -9.50 7.06 -20.26
C LEU A 256 -10.77 7.70 -19.69
N LYS A 257 -10.95 9.01 -19.90
CA LYS A 257 -12.29 9.59 -19.79
C LYS A 257 -13.11 8.83 -20.84
N PRO A 258 -14.19 8.14 -20.49
CA PRO A 258 -15.14 7.73 -21.50
C PRO A 258 -15.69 9.03 -22.06
N GLU A 259 -15.32 9.30 -23.30
CA GLU A 259 -16.01 10.29 -24.10
C GLU A 259 -17.42 9.72 -24.30
N PHE A 260 -18.38 10.21 -23.50
CA PHE A 260 -19.79 10.04 -23.83
C PHE A 260 -20.02 10.80 -25.14
N GLN A 261 -19.94 10.07 -26.25
CA GLN A 261 -20.49 10.55 -27.52
C GLN A 261 -22.00 10.49 -27.37
N ASN A 262 -22.59 11.65 -27.11
CA ASN A 262 -24.03 11.84 -27.23
C ASN A 262 -24.35 11.85 -28.74
N ASP A 263 -24.82 10.72 -29.26
CA ASP A 263 -25.59 10.67 -30.50
C ASP A 263 -27.07 11.01 -30.23
#